data_AF-A0A0M9CGR9-F1
#
_entry.id   AF-A0A0M9CGR9-F1
#
_cell.length_a   1.000
_cell.length_b   1.000
_cell.length_c   1.000
_cell.angle_alpha   90.00
_cell.angle_beta   90.00
_cell.angle_gamma   90.00
#
_symmetry.space_group_name_H-M   'P 1'
#
loop_
_entity.id
_entity.type
_entity.pdbx_description
1 polymer ?
#
loop_
_entity_poly.entity_id
_entity_poly.type
_entity_poly.pdbx_seq_one_letter_code
_entity_poly.pdbx_strand_id
1 'polypeptide(L)'
;MIHTTEIRDHKEYTSKGFQYVLACIASIISIGVMVSWFTGNLQVLSILPGGATMKFNTALVFFLASINTVIIFSNKKVLKYVFIVFSILHILIGAITLLEYSVFSDIGIDNLFVADTISLSNSGMMSPATAICSIFIGIGFLGFRTANKTFQFVGRASNVIVFSISLLAIVSYVLTIPLEEKTTLFSSMAVHTAVLFFVFSIFLGMYNYGSFYLKVVKARYGLTKSIIELLPKTLFFTAILINMMFIGIYMDLIDADFGAFTATLILIAMYAYILTYNLERKIKKTKDGSFKKYTFTINNSVIKAEKEIRYTNDLFKFNDNIKNNDLMNKLFSELNLEINPEQFDEIWETLNLGETWSGNISKRTLKLDAHQVYTTIIPYKNAKGSLTEFFVTKRRIL
;
A
#
# COMPACT_ATOMS: atom_id res chain seq x y z
N MET A 1 23.36 23.63 -4.59
CA MET A 1 22.36 23.58 -5.68
C MET A 1 21.68 22.20 -5.82
N ILE A 2 22.32 21.10 -5.40
CA ILE A 2 21.77 19.73 -5.46
C ILE A 2 20.76 19.42 -4.32
N HIS A 3 20.81 20.15 -3.19
CA HIS A 3 19.86 19.96 -2.08
C HIS A 3 18.49 20.63 -2.26
N THR A 4 18.44 21.70 -3.06
CA THR A 4 17.19 22.39 -3.39
C THR A 4 16.33 21.59 -4.36
N THR A 5 16.92 20.69 -5.14
CA THR A 5 16.23 19.78 -6.07
C THR A 5 15.55 18.61 -5.33
N GLU A 6 16.18 17.98 -4.35
CA GLU A 6 15.52 16.90 -3.56
C GLU A 6 14.32 17.42 -2.77
N ILE A 7 14.41 18.59 -2.14
CA ILE A 7 13.26 19.22 -1.44
C ILE A 7 12.15 19.60 -2.45
N ARG A 8 12.52 19.95 -3.69
CA ARG A 8 11.57 20.26 -4.76
C ARG A 8 10.80 19.02 -5.19
N ASP A 9 11.46 17.88 -5.32
CA ASP A 9 10.83 16.61 -5.68
C ASP A 9 9.91 16.12 -4.55
N HIS A 10 10.27 16.32 -3.28
CA HIS A 10 9.38 16.02 -2.15
C HIS A 10 8.13 16.93 -2.10
N LYS A 11 8.22 18.18 -2.59
CA LYS A 11 7.08 19.11 -2.71
C LYS A 11 6.08 18.71 -3.80
N GLU A 12 6.46 17.93 -4.81
CA GLU A 12 5.53 17.51 -5.89
C GLU A 12 4.51 16.45 -5.44
N TYR A 13 4.76 15.78 -4.32
CA TYR A 13 4.04 14.56 -3.95
C TYR A 13 2.97 14.71 -2.88
N THR A 14 2.95 15.84 -2.16
CA THR A 14 1.83 16.22 -1.30
C THR A 14 1.00 17.25 -2.03
N SER A 15 -0.26 16.95 -2.33
CA SER A 15 -1.14 17.96 -2.90
C SER A 15 -1.27 19.06 -1.85
N LYS A 16 -0.92 20.31 -2.22
CA LYS A 16 -1.17 21.47 -1.34
C LYS A 16 -2.62 21.49 -0.84
N GLY A 17 -3.55 20.95 -1.63
CA GLY A 17 -4.94 20.72 -1.23
C GLY A 17 -5.08 19.86 0.03
N PHE A 18 -4.44 18.68 0.11
CA PHE A 18 -4.55 17.81 1.29
C PHE A 18 -4.02 18.49 2.56
N GLN A 19 -2.92 19.23 2.45
CA GLN A 19 -2.35 20.01 3.55
C GLN A 19 -3.34 21.05 4.08
N TYR A 20 -3.95 21.86 3.20
CA TYR A 20 -4.91 22.88 3.62
C TYR A 20 -6.18 22.26 4.19
N VAL A 21 -6.69 21.18 3.59
CA VAL A 21 -7.86 20.46 4.11
C VAL A 21 -7.59 19.92 5.51
N LEU A 22 -6.46 19.26 5.74
CA LEU A 22 -6.07 18.76 7.06
C LEU A 22 -5.99 19.90 8.08
N ALA A 23 -5.26 20.98 7.73
CA ALA A 23 -5.10 22.12 8.63
C ALA A 23 -6.43 22.81 8.97
N CYS A 24 -7.35 22.94 8.00
CA CYS A 24 -8.67 23.51 8.21
C CYS A 24 -9.55 22.62 9.10
N ILE A 25 -9.61 21.32 8.83
CA ILE A 25 -10.43 20.40 9.63
C ILE A 25 -9.90 20.35 11.07
N ALA A 26 -8.59 20.17 11.24
CA ALA A 26 -7.98 20.11 12.56
C ALA A 26 -8.13 21.43 13.32
N SER A 27 -8.01 22.59 12.66
CA SER A 27 -8.21 23.88 13.32
C SER A 27 -9.67 24.10 13.74
N ILE A 28 -10.65 23.74 12.91
CA ILE A 28 -12.07 23.84 13.24
C ILE A 28 -12.41 22.99 14.46
N ILE A 29 -11.96 21.72 14.49
CA ILE A 29 -12.19 20.82 15.63
C ILE A 29 -11.53 21.39 16.88
N SER A 30 -10.27 21.84 16.77
CA SER A 30 -9.50 22.37 17.91
C SER A 30 -10.14 23.63 18.49
N ILE A 31 -10.53 24.59 17.64
CA ILE A 31 -11.21 25.82 18.07
C ILE A 31 -12.56 25.48 18.69
N GLY A 32 -13.32 24.57 18.09
CA GLY A 32 -14.59 24.09 18.63
C GLY A 32 -14.46 23.55 20.04
N VAL A 33 -13.46 22.70 20.30
CA VAL A 33 -13.19 22.15 21.64
C VAL A 33 -12.73 23.24 22.60
N MET A 34 -11.81 24.13 22.20
CA MET A 34 -11.36 25.24 23.04
C MET A 34 -12.52 26.15 23.46
N VAL A 35 -13.40 26.53 22.52
CA VAL A 35 -14.60 27.34 22.81
C VAL A 35 -15.58 26.58 23.70
N SER A 36 -15.70 25.27 23.51
CA SER A 36 -16.60 24.43 24.29
C SER A 36 -16.20 24.36 25.77
N TRP A 37 -14.90 24.39 26.08
CA TRP A 37 -14.42 24.50 27.46
C TRP A 37 -14.80 25.84 28.12
N PHE A 38 -14.82 26.95 27.37
CA PHE A 38 -15.26 28.25 27.91
C PHE A 38 -16.78 28.36 28.06
N THR A 39 -17.54 27.69 27.19
CA THR A 39 -19.01 27.78 27.14
C THR A 39 -19.71 26.69 27.93
N GLY A 40 -18.98 25.66 28.39
CA GLY A 40 -19.53 24.51 29.10
C GLY A 40 -20.31 23.52 28.22
N ASN A 41 -20.19 23.61 26.88
CA ASN A 41 -20.90 22.70 25.99
C ASN A 41 -20.16 21.36 25.86
N LEU A 42 -20.69 20.33 26.53
CA LEU A 42 -20.07 18.99 26.60
C LEU A 42 -20.14 18.20 25.29
N GLN A 43 -21.06 18.52 24.37
CA GLN A 43 -21.31 17.71 23.16
C GLN A 43 -20.17 17.72 22.16
N VAL A 44 -19.36 18.79 22.15
CA VAL A 44 -18.21 18.91 21.26
C VAL A 44 -16.97 18.24 21.86
N LEU A 45 -16.93 18.06 23.18
CA LEU A 45 -15.79 17.48 23.88
C LEU A 45 -15.65 15.97 23.65
N SER A 46 -16.76 15.27 23.37
CA SER A 46 -16.76 13.83 23.10
C SER A 46 -17.68 13.50 21.92
N ILE A 47 -17.17 12.67 21.00
CA ILE A 47 -17.95 12.21 19.83
C ILE A 47 -18.83 11.01 20.18
N LEU A 48 -18.38 10.17 21.12
CA LEU A 48 -19.12 8.98 21.53
C LEU A 48 -19.83 9.24 22.85
N PRO A 49 -21.12 8.86 23.00
CA PRO A 49 -21.79 8.88 24.29
C PRO A 49 -21.01 8.06 25.32
N GLY A 50 -20.67 8.65 26.47
CA GLY A 50 -19.84 8.01 27.50
C GLY A 50 -18.35 7.86 27.15
N GLY A 51 -17.91 8.36 25.99
CA GLY A 51 -16.51 8.34 25.58
C GLY A 51 -15.68 9.45 26.23
N ALA A 52 -14.35 9.30 26.19
CA ALA A 52 -13.41 10.28 26.76
C ALA A 52 -13.55 11.66 26.11
N THR A 53 -13.47 12.70 26.93
CA THR A 53 -13.50 14.09 26.49
C THR A 53 -12.11 14.58 26.09
N MET A 54 -11.99 15.36 25.01
CA MET A 54 -10.76 16.03 24.66
C MET A 54 -10.52 17.27 25.53
N LYS A 55 -9.35 17.31 26.16
CA LYS A 55 -8.93 18.41 27.05
C LYS A 55 -8.52 19.66 26.27
N PHE A 56 -8.57 20.81 26.93
CA PHE A 56 -8.18 22.10 26.34
C PHE A 56 -6.75 22.07 25.80
N ASN A 57 -5.80 21.57 26.59
CA ASN A 57 -4.39 21.49 26.17
C ASN A 57 -4.18 20.56 24.97
N THR A 58 -4.98 19.50 24.86
CA THR A 58 -4.99 18.65 23.66
C THR A 58 -5.46 19.41 22.43
N ALA A 59 -6.52 20.23 22.56
CA ALA A 59 -7.01 21.06 21.47
C ALA A 59 -6.00 22.13 21.07
N LEU A 60 -5.33 22.75 22.05
CA LEU A 60 -4.26 23.71 21.81
C LEU A 60 -3.10 23.07 21.01
N VAL A 61 -2.68 21.86 21.37
CA VAL A 61 -1.68 21.08 20.61
C VAL A 61 -2.11 20.95 19.14
N PHE A 62 -3.32 20.48 18.84
CA PHE A 62 -3.74 20.33 17.43
C PHE A 62 -3.93 21.66 16.70
N PHE A 63 -4.33 22.72 17.39
CA PHE A 63 -4.37 24.06 16.81
C PHE A 63 -2.97 24.52 16.38
N LEU A 64 -1.96 24.35 17.25
CA LEU A 64 -0.55 24.65 16.92
C LEU A 64 -0.03 23.75 15.80
N ALA A 65 -0.38 22.46 15.78
CA ALA A 65 -0.03 21.54 14.70
C ALA A 65 -0.63 21.99 13.36
N SER A 66 -1.87 22.48 13.35
CA SER A 66 -2.55 22.99 12.16
C SER A 66 -1.82 24.20 11.58
N ILE A 67 -1.39 25.13 12.43
CA ILE A 67 -0.60 26.29 12.00
C ILE A 67 0.78 25.85 11.46
N ASN A 68 1.46 24.94 12.15
CA ASN A 68 2.73 24.37 11.67
C ASN A 68 2.58 23.71 10.31
N THR A 69 1.52 22.93 10.10
CA THR A 69 1.21 22.30 8.82
C THR A 69 1.02 23.32 7.71
N VAL A 70 0.36 24.46 7.93
CA VAL A 70 0.25 25.53 6.92
C VAL A 70 1.61 26.18 6.63
N ILE A 71 2.40 26.45 7.67
CA ILE A 71 3.71 27.12 7.56
C ILE A 71 4.77 26.23 6.90
N ILE A 72 4.58 24.91 6.93
CA ILE A 72 5.60 23.91 6.59
C ILE A 72 6.23 24.11 5.20
N PHE A 73 5.46 24.61 4.22
CA PHE A 73 5.94 24.91 2.86
C PHE A 73 6.19 26.38 2.57
N SER A 74 6.03 27.25 3.58
CA SER A 74 6.24 28.68 3.41
C SER A 74 7.73 29.02 3.39
N ASN A 75 8.11 29.81 2.39
CA ASN A 75 9.47 30.30 2.20
C ASN A 75 9.76 31.60 3.00
N LYS A 76 8.77 32.17 3.70
CA LYS A 76 8.95 33.42 4.47
C LYS A 76 9.83 33.17 5.71
N LYS A 77 10.90 33.97 5.88
CA LYS A 77 11.85 33.83 7.01
C LYS A 77 11.18 33.96 8.38
N VAL A 78 10.27 34.91 8.57
CA VAL A 78 9.55 35.12 9.84
C VAL A 78 8.79 33.87 10.26
N LEU A 79 8.11 33.22 9.31
CA LEU A 79 7.32 32.02 9.59
C LEU A 79 8.20 30.81 9.99
N LYS A 80 9.50 30.81 9.67
CA LYS A 80 10.44 29.80 10.18
C LYS A 80 10.53 29.83 11.70
N TYR A 81 10.60 31.02 12.31
CA TYR A 81 10.72 31.16 13.76
C TYR A 81 9.42 30.71 14.44
N VAL A 82 8.27 31.14 13.91
CA VAL A 82 6.95 30.71 14.39
C VAL A 82 6.84 29.17 14.38
N PHE A 83 7.25 28.53 13.28
CA PHE A 83 7.24 27.07 13.15
C PHE A 83 8.08 26.38 14.23
N ILE A 84 9.29 26.89 14.51
CA ILE A 84 10.18 26.32 15.53
C ILE A 84 9.57 26.50 16.92
N VAL A 85 9.10 27.71 17.24
CA VAL A 85 8.47 28.01 18.54
C VAL A 85 7.29 27.07 18.79
N PHE A 86 6.38 26.93 17.82
CA PHE A 86 5.23 26.04 17.98
C PHE A 86 5.63 24.58 18.09
N SER A 87 6.64 24.13 17.35
CA SER A 87 7.18 22.77 17.48
C SER A 87 7.80 22.51 18.85
N ILE A 88 8.42 23.52 19.48
CA ILE A 88 8.95 23.42 20.85
C ILE A 88 7.80 23.42 21.86
N LEU A 89 6.75 24.24 21.66
CA LEU A 89 5.57 24.25 22.54
C LEU A 89 4.89 22.87 22.59
N HIS A 90 4.79 22.16 21.46
CA HIS A 90 4.31 20.77 21.41
C HIS A 90 5.07 19.85 22.38
N ILE A 91 6.40 19.97 22.38
CA ILE A 91 7.28 19.17 23.24
C ILE A 91 7.11 19.59 24.69
N LEU A 92 7.07 20.89 24.98
CA LEU A 92 6.94 21.39 26.34
C LEU A 92 5.60 21.00 26.97
N ILE A 93 4.49 21.20 26.27
CA ILE A 93 3.15 20.85 26.77
C ILE A 93 3.12 19.36 27.14
N GLY A 94 3.53 18.48 26.22
CA GLY A 94 3.53 17.04 26.50
C GLY A 94 4.53 16.63 27.59
N ALA A 95 5.73 17.21 27.61
CA ALA A 95 6.74 16.88 28.62
C ALA A 95 6.30 17.30 30.03
N ILE A 96 5.69 18.48 30.16
CA ILE A 96 5.20 18.98 31.45
C ILE A 96 4.04 18.11 31.94
N THR A 97 3.06 17.78 31.11
CA THR A 97 1.98 16.86 31.52
C THR A 97 2.54 15.51 32.00
N LEU A 98 3.55 14.93 31.33
CA LEU A 98 4.19 13.69 31.79
C LEU A 98 4.94 13.84 33.12
N LEU A 99 5.53 15.02 33.36
CA LEU A 99 6.16 15.33 34.65
C LEU A 99 5.12 15.44 35.77
N GLU A 100 3.95 16.05 35.52
CA GLU A 100 2.84 16.11 36.47
C GLU A 100 2.38 14.69 36.88
N TYR A 101 2.27 13.76 35.93
CA TYR A 101 1.99 12.34 36.20
C TYR A 101 3.07 11.65 37.06
N SER A 102 4.33 12.09 36.99
CA SER A 102 5.46 11.45 37.67
C SER A 102 5.72 11.99 39.08
N VAL A 103 5.51 13.30 39.27
CA VAL A 103 5.84 14.02 40.51
C VAL A 103 4.63 14.15 41.44
N PHE A 104 3.42 13.81 40.97
CA PHE A 104 2.15 14.01 41.69
C PHE A 104 1.98 15.45 42.20
N SER A 105 2.59 16.42 41.51
CA SER A 105 2.48 17.84 41.81
C SER A 105 1.70 18.50 40.69
N ASP A 106 0.68 19.26 41.07
CA ASP A 106 -0.09 20.10 40.15
C ASP A 106 0.77 21.33 39.78
N ILE A 107 1.38 21.32 38.59
CA ILE A 107 2.13 22.47 38.07
C ILE A 107 1.15 23.53 37.52
N GLY A 108 -0.13 23.18 37.33
CA GLY A 108 -1.20 24.10 36.98
C GLY A 108 -1.25 24.50 35.50
N ILE A 109 -0.39 23.93 34.64
CA ILE A 109 -0.39 24.24 33.20
C ILE A 109 -1.65 23.69 32.52
N ASP A 110 -2.16 22.58 33.03
CA ASP A 110 -3.37 21.93 32.53
C ASP A 110 -4.66 22.71 32.79
N ASN A 111 -4.62 23.71 33.67
CA ASN A 111 -5.74 24.61 33.99
C ASN A 111 -5.42 26.10 33.73
N LEU A 112 -4.32 26.41 33.03
CA LEU A 112 -3.84 27.78 32.84
C LEU A 112 -4.85 28.69 32.12
N PHE A 113 -5.52 28.16 31.09
CA PHE A 113 -6.46 28.92 30.26
C PHE A 113 -7.91 28.78 30.70
N VAL A 114 -8.29 27.60 31.17
CA VAL A 114 -9.64 27.29 31.62
C VAL A 114 -9.55 26.17 32.65
N ALA A 115 -10.25 26.33 33.77
CA ALA A 115 -10.28 25.32 34.82
C ALA A 115 -11.17 24.16 34.41
N ASP A 116 -10.63 22.94 34.44
CA ASP A 116 -11.39 21.72 34.26
C ASP A 116 -12.15 21.43 35.56
N THR A 117 -13.46 21.61 35.49
CA THR A 117 -14.42 21.32 36.57
C THR A 117 -15.21 20.03 36.31
N ILE A 118 -14.92 19.36 35.20
CA ILE A 118 -15.67 18.19 34.71
C ILE A 118 -14.94 16.91 35.11
N SER A 119 -13.61 16.91 35.09
CA SER A 119 -12.79 15.75 35.50
C SER A 119 -12.80 15.55 37.01
N LEU A 120 -13.08 14.32 37.44
CA LEU A 120 -12.98 13.91 38.85
C LEU A 120 -11.55 13.64 39.31
N SER A 121 -10.68 13.23 38.39
CA SER A 121 -9.25 12.98 38.64
C SER A 121 -8.43 13.55 37.49
N ASN A 122 -7.18 13.91 37.79
CA ASN A 122 -6.23 14.43 36.81
C ASN A 122 -6.79 15.60 35.99
N SER A 123 -7.29 16.62 36.70
CA SER A 123 -8.11 17.67 36.09
C SER A 123 -7.32 18.51 35.08
N GLY A 124 -7.87 18.65 33.88
CA GLY A 124 -7.24 19.36 32.76
C GLY A 124 -6.17 18.56 32.03
N MET A 125 -5.59 17.54 32.67
CA MET A 125 -4.47 16.78 32.12
C MET A 125 -4.89 15.95 30.91
N MET A 126 -4.13 16.08 29.83
CA MET A 126 -4.27 15.16 28.70
C MET A 126 -3.83 13.74 29.05
N SER A 127 -4.31 12.73 28.31
CA SER A 127 -3.89 11.35 28.56
C SER A 127 -2.36 11.18 28.38
N PRO A 128 -1.72 10.24 29.09
CA PRO A 128 -0.28 10.00 28.90
C PRO A 128 0.09 9.68 27.45
N ALA A 129 -0.73 8.88 26.74
CA ALA A 129 -0.52 8.62 25.31
C ALA A 129 -0.61 9.90 24.45
N THR A 130 -1.52 10.82 24.78
CA THR A 130 -1.67 12.12 24.10
C THR A 130 -0.43 12.99 24.33
N ALA A 131 0.07 13.05 25.56
CA ALA A 131 1.27 13.81 25.92
C ALA A 131 2.52 13.27 25.19
N ILE A 132 2.69 11.95 25.17
CA ILE A 132 3.75 11.27 24.40
C ILE A 132 3.63 11.63 22.90
N CYS A 133 2.42 11.56 22.32
CA CYS A 133 2.20 11.92 20.93
C CYS A 133 2.52 13.39 20.65
N SER A 134 2.20 14.30 21.57
CA SER A 134 2.53 15.74 21.47
C SER A 134 4.04 15.96 21.41
N ILE A 135 4.81 15.27 22.24
CA ILE A 135 6.27 15.34 22.21
C ILE A 135 6.80 14.88 20.86
N PHE A 136 6.42 13.67 20.44
CA PHE A 136 6.96 13.09 19.21
C PHE A 136 6.49 13.81 17.94
N ILE A 137 5.30 14.41 17.93
CA ILE A 137 4.87 15.22 16.79
C ILE A 137 5.65 16.53 16.68
N GLY A 138 5.97 17.16 17.81
CA GLY A 138 6.87 18.33 17.85
C GLY A 138 8.26 18.00 17.32
N ILE A 139 8.84 16.86 17.74
CA ILE A 139 10.10 16.34 17.20
C ILE A 139 9.99 16.05 15.70
N GLY A 140 8.85 15.49 15.25
CA GLY A 140 8.54 15.25 13.85
C GLY A 140 8.56 16.53 13.01
N PHE A 141 7.96 17.61 13.51
CA PHE A 141 8.00 18.92 12.85
C PHE A 141 9.41 19.52 12.83
N LEU A 142 10.19 19.44 13.92
CA LEU A 142 11.58 19.92 13.92
C LEU A 142 12.46 19.13 12.94
N GLY A 143 12.29 17.81 12.90
CA GLY A 143 12.99 16.91 11.99
C GLY A 143 12.68 17.18 10.52
N PHE A 144 11.52 17.75 10.19
CA PHE A 144 11.16 18.16 8.83
C PHE A 144 12.06 19.30 8.32
N ARG A 145 12.35 20.29 9.16
CA ARG A 145 12.93 21.57 8.71
C ARG A 145 14.45 21.64 8.82
N THR A 146 15.06 20.64 9.44
CA THR A 146 16.51 20.55 9.62
C THR A 146 17.21 20.00 8.37
N ALA A 147 18.42 20.49 8.10
CA ALA A 147 19.29 19.95 7.06
C ALA A 147 20.11 18.73 7.53
N ASN A 148 20.15 18.47 8.83
CA ASN A 148 20.94 17.40 9.41
C ASN A 148 20.22 16.05 9.29
N LYS A 149 20.85 15.08 8.63
CA LYS A 149 20.29 13.74 8.37
C LYS A 149 19.93 12.98 9.65
N THR A 150 20.71 13.14 10.73
CA THR A 150 20.43 12.48 12.00
C THR A 150 19.13 13.02 12.61
N PHE A 151 18.94 14.34 12.63
CA PHE A 151 17.70 14.93 13.14
C PHE A 151 16.49 14.63 12.23
N GLN A 152 16.69 14.51 10.92
CA GLN A 152 15.63 14.02 10.02
C GLN A 152 15.24 12.57 10.33
N PHE A 153 16.20 11.71 10.62
CA PHE A 153 15.95 10.33 11.03
C PHE A 153 15.17 10.27 12.36
N VAL A 154 15.58 11.05 13.36
CA VAL A 154 14.88 11.14 14.64
C VAL A 154 13.44 11.63 14.46
N GLY A 155 13.21 12.66 13.64
CA GLY A 155 11.86 13.14 13.31
C GLY A 155 11.00 12.10 12.61
N ARG A 156 11.59 11.32 11.70
CA ARG A 156 10.94 10.20 11.00
C ARG A 156 10.55 9.09 11.97
N ALA A 157 11.47 8.66 12.84
CA ALA A 157 11.21 7.64 13.86
C ALA A 157 10.11 8.10 14.84
N SER A 158 10.17 9.36 15.27
CA SER A 158 9.13 9.97 16.11
C SER A 158 7.75 9.89 15.48
N ASN A 159 7.66 10.17 14.17
CA ASN A 159 6.40 10.09 13.44
C ASN A 159 5.84 8.66 13.37
N VAL A 160 6.70 7.64 13.28
CA VAL A 160 6.27 6.23 13.33
C VAL A 160 5.70 5.88 14.70
N ILE A 161 6.27 6.42 15.78
CA ILE A 161 5.75 6.22 17.13
C ILE A 161 4.35 6.84 17.26
N VAL A 162 4.16 8.09 16.81
CA VAL A 162 2.83 8.74 16.81
C VAL A 162 1.81 7.95 16.01
N PHE A 163 2.20 7.47 14.81
CA PHE A 163 1.34 6.64 13.98
C PHE A 163 0.91 5.36 14.70
N SER A 164 1.85 4.66 15.34
CA SER A 164 1.56 3.42 16.06
C SER A 164 0.66 3.62 17.28
N ILE A 165 0.93 4.64 18.11
CA ILE A 165 0.13 4.93 19.31
C ILE A 165 -1.29 5.34 18.91
N SER A 166 -1.43 6.21 17.91
CA SER A 166 -2.74 6.65 17.44
C SER A 166 -3.53 5.52 16.78
N LEU A 167 -2.87 4.62 16.04
CA LEU A 167 -3.50 3.43 15.48
C LEU A 167 -3.99 2.49 16.60
N LEU A 168 -3.18 2.24 17.63
CA LEU A 168 -3.59 1.43 18.79
C LEU A 168 -4.80 2.04 19.51
N ALA A 169 -4.81 3.36 19.70
CA ALA A 169 -5.93 4.06 20.29
C ALA A 169 -7.21 3.92 19.45
N ILE A 170 -7.12 4.11 18.13
CA ILE A 170 -8.25 3.90 17.21
C ILE A 170 -8.75 2.45 17.27
N VAL A 171 -7.84 1.48 17.26
CA VAL A 171 -8.19 0.06 17.37
C VAL A 171 -8.92 -0.20 18.69
N SER A 172 -8.48 0.37 19.81
CA SER A 172 -9.18 0.21 21.10
C SER A 172 -10.65 0.67 21.05
N TYR A 173 -10.95 1.70 20.26
CA TYR A 173 -12.30 2.20 20.06
C TYR A 173 -13.11 1.33 19.09
N VAL A 174 -12.48 0.85 18.02
CA VAL A 174 -13.11 -0.10 17.09
C VAL A 174 -13.43 -1.41 17.80
N LEU A 175 -12.59 -1.83 18.74
CA LEU A 175 -12.77 -3.02 19.58
C LEU A 175 -13.78 -2.82 20.72
N THR A 176 -14.34 -1.61 20.85
CA THR A 176 -15.36 -1.28 21.85
C THR A 176 -14.90 -1.54 23.30
N ILE A 177 -13.59 -1.47 23.56
CA ILE A 177 -13.02 -1.71 24.89
C ILE A 177 -13.52 -0.60 25.84
N PRO A 178 -14.18 -0.95 26.96
CA PRO A 178 -14.62 0.01 27.98
C PRO A 178 -13.46 0.90 28.45
N LEU A 179 -13.74 2.17 28.79
CA LEU A 179 -12.68 3.11 29.18
C LEU A 179 -11.94 2.65 30.45
N GLU A 180 -12.65 1.98 31.35
CA GLU A 180 -12.16 1.49 32.64
C GLU A 180 -11.19 0.33 32.48
N GLU A 181 -11.33 -0.46 31.41
CA GLU A 181 -10.46 -1.61 31.10
C GLU A 181 -9.24 -1.21 30.26
N LYS A 182 -9.20 0.02 29.72
CA LYS A 182 -8.03 0.51 29.00
C LYS A 182 -6.88 0.72 29.96
N THR A 183 -5.66 0.48 29.46
CA THR A 183 -4.45 0.81 30.22
C THR A 183 -4.41 2.30 30.54
N THR A 184 -3.74 2.66 31.64
CA THR A 184 -3.60 4.07 32.10
C THR A 184 -3.03 5.01 31.03
N LEU A 185 -2.28 4.47 30.06
CA LEU A 185 -1.79 5.20 28.89
C LEU A 185 -2.93 5.75 28.01
N PHE A 186 -4.01 4.99 27.82
CA PHE A 186 -5.08 5.27 26.86
C PHE A 186 -6.44 5.61 27.49
N SER A 187 -6.62 5.40 28.79
CA SER A 187 -7.92 5.48 29.49
C SER A 187 -8.67 6.81 29.30
N SER A 188 -7.97 7.93 29.14
CA SER A 188 -8.57 9.26 28.92
C SER A 188 -8.39 9.84 27.50
N MET A 189 -7.91 9.05 26.54
CA MET A 189 -7.63 9.56 25.19
C MET A 189 -8.89 9.56 24.33
N ALA A 190 -9.45 10.72 23.99
CA ALA A 190 -10.64 10.83 23.12
C ALA A 190 -10.43 10.26 21.70
N VAL A 191 -11.51 9.76 21.07
CA VAL A 191 -11.46 9.16 19.71
C VAL A 191 -10.91 10.12 18.67
N HIS A 192 -11.44 11.35 18.65
CA HIS A 192 -11.02 12.36 17.67
C HIS A 192 -9.58 12.82 17.90
N THR A 193 -9.09 12.83 19.14
CA THR A 193 -7.66 13.02 19.44
C THR A 193 -6.82 11.95 18.76
N ALA A 194 -7.20 10.67 18.85
CA ALA A 194 -6.50 9.58 18.19
C ALA A 194 -6.53 9.71 16.66
N VAL A 195 -7.69 10.02 16.09
CA VAL A 195 -7.85 10.24 14.64
C VAL A 195 -7.01 11.42 14.16
N LEU A 196 -6.98 12.54 14.87
CA LEU A 196 -6.17 13.70 14.47
C LEU A 196 -4.68 13.38 14.49
N PHE A 197 -4.16 12.76 15.55
CA PHE A 197 -2.76 12.32 15.58
C PHE A 197 -2.43 11.35 14.45
N PHE A 198 -3.34 10.40 14.17
CA PHE A 198 -3.18 9.45 13.07
C PHE A 198 -3.07 10.18 11.72
N VAL A 199 -3.97 11.11 11.42
CA VAL A 199 -3.96 11.85 10.15
C VAL A 199 -2.75 12.79 10.05
N PHE A 200 -2.37 13.49 11.12
CA PHE A 200 -1.13 14.30 11.11
C PHE A 200 0.11 13.42 10.90
N SER A 201 0.17 12.23 11.48
CA SER A 201 1.29 11.32 11.31
C SER A 201 1.38 10.77 9.87
N ILE A 202 0.24 10.51 9.22
CA ILE A 202 0.19 10.18 7.79
C ILE A 202 0.70 11.35 6.96
N PHE A 203 0.25 12.58 7.24
CA PHE A 203 0.70 13.77 6.53
C PHE A 203 2.22 13.96 6.61
N LEU A 204 2.80 13.93 7.81
CA LEU A 204 4.24 14.03 8.01
C LEU A 204 5.00 12.84 7.39
N GLY A 205 4.40 11.64 7.42
CA GLY A 205 4.95 10.43 6.82
C GLY A 205 5.01 10.49 5.30
N MET A 206 3.91 10.87 4.65
CA MET A 206 3.84 11.06 3.20
C MET A 206 4.91 12.05 2.71
N TYR A 207 5.20 13.07 3.50
CA TYR A 207 6.23 14.03 3.15
C TYR A 207 7.65 13.49 3.36
N ASN A 208 7.95 13.02 4.56
CA ASN A 208 9.30 12.57 4.93
C ASN A 208 9.76 11.33 4.14
N TYR A 209 8.81 10.50 3.70
CA TYR A 209 9.05 9.28 2.94
C TYR A 209 8.58 9.39 1.48
N GLY A 210 8.32 10.60 0.96
CA GLY A 210 7.63 10.81 -0.32
C GLY A 210 8.16 10.00 -1.51
N SER A 211 9.47 9.75 -1.59
CA SER A 211 10.05 8.89 -2.63
C SER A 211 9.85 7.40 -2.35
N PHE A 212 9.88 6.95 -1.11
CA PHE A 212 9.67 5.55 -0.73
C PHE A 212 8.19 5.16 -0.73
N TYR A 213 7.32 5.92 -0.05
CA TYR A 213 5.90 5.60 0.04
C TYR A 213 5.23 5.59 -1.33
N LEU A 214 5.55 6.56 -2.20
CA LEU A 214 5.02 6.56 -3.56
C LEU A 214 5.71 5.57 -4.48
N LYS A 215 6.99 5.23 -4.30
CA LYS A 215 7.57 4.08 -5.03
C LYS A 215 6.90 2.77 -4.61
N VAL A 216 6.55 2.62 -3.33
CA VAL A 216 5.86 1.46 -2.77
C VAL A 216 4.42 1.37 -3.26
N VAL A 217 3.66 2.47 -3.24
CA VAL A 217 2.27 2.53 -3.70
C VAL A 217 2.15 2.56 -5.23
N LYS A 218 3.03 3.27 -5.94
CA LYS A 218 3.09 3.29 -7.42
C LYS A 218 3.90 2.14 -8.00
N ALA A 219 4.49 1.24 -7.19
CA ALA A 219 5.14 0.04 -7.71
C ALA A 219 4.11 -0.76 -8.50
N ARG A 220 4.17 -0.67 -9.84
CA ARG A 220 3.20 -1.31 -10.72
C ARG A 220 3.30 -2.83 -10.70
N TYR A 221 4.42 -3.40 -10.23
CA TYR A 221 4.64 -4.85 -10.14
C TYR A 221 5.57 -5.20 -8.96
N GLY A 222 5.17 -6.14 -8.09
CA GLY A 222 6.03 -6.66 -7.00
C GLY A 222 5.31 -7.15 -5.73
N LEU A 223 6.09 -7.65 -4.76
CA LEU A 223 5.65 -8.04 -3.41
C LEU A 223 4.87 -6.92 -2.70
N THR A 224 5.28 -5.67 -2.92
CA THR A 224 4.79 -4.47 -2.26
C THR A 224 3.30 -4.18 -2.53
N LYS A 225 2.82 -4.42 -3.76
CA LYS A 225 1.40 -4.27 -4.10
C LYS A 225 0.53 -5.29 -3.36
N SER A 226 1.02 -6.51 -3.16
CA SER A 226 0.30 -7.50 -2.36
C SER A 226 0.21 -7.07 -0.91
N ILE A 227 1.30 -6.61 -0.31
CA ILE A 227 1.27 -6.13 1.08
C ILE A 227 0.24 -5.01 1.24
N ILE A 228 0.19 -4.05 0.31
CA ILE A 228 -0.79 -2.95 0.34
C ILE A 228 -2.23 -3.44 0.14
N GLU A 229 -2.49 -4.44 -0.70
CA GLU A 229 -3.83 -5.00 -0.91
C GLU A 229 -4.30 -5.93 0.24
N LEU A 230 -3.37 -6.65 0.87
CA LEU A 230 -3.67 -7.57 1.97
C LEU A 230 -3.88 -6.82 3.29
N LEU A 231 -3.05 -5.83 3.59
CA LEU A 231 -2.97 -5.23 4.92
C LEU A 231 -4.30 -4.62 5.41
N PRO A 232 -5.09 -3.90 4.60
CA PRO A 232 -6.41 -3.44 5.02
C PRO A 232 -7.37 -4.58 5.33
N LYS A 233 -7.34 -5.66 4.54
CA LYS A 233 -8.21 -6.82 4.75
C LYS A 233 -7.84 -7.57 6.03
N THR A 234 -6.55 -7.80 6.26
CA THR A 234 -6.08 -8.47 7.47
C THR A 234 -6.47 -7.67 8.70
N LEU A 235 -6.26 -6.34 8.70
CA LEU A 235 -6.65 -5.49 9.82
C LEU A 235 -8.17 -5.50 10.05
N PHE A 236 -8.96 -5.43 8.98
CA PHE A 236 -10.42 -5.43 9.07
C PHE A 236 -10.99 -6.71 9.68
N PHE A 237 -10.59 -7.88 9.17
CA PHE A 237 -11.08 -9.15 9.71
C PHE A 237 -10.58 -9.41 11.13
N THR A 238 -9.35 -8.99 11.44
CA THR A 238 -8.81 -9.08 12.81
C THR A 238 -9.61 -8.23 13.78
N ALA A 239 -9.99 -7.01 13.40
CA ALA A 239 -10.83 -6.16 14.22
C ALA A 239 -12.22 -6.78 14.47
N ILE A 240 -12.84 -7.40 13.45
CA ILE A 240 -14.14 -8.08 13.61
C ILE A 240 -14.01 -9.25 14.58
N LEU A 241 -13.04 -10.13 14.36
CA LEU A 241 -12.89 -11.33 15.17
C LEU A 241 -12.61 -10.97 16.64
N ILE A 242 -11.69 -10.04 16.88
CA ILE A 242 -11.36 -9.61 18.24
C ILE A 242 -12.58 -8.96 18.91
N ASN A 243 -13.35 -8.12 18.20
CA ASN A 243 -14.61 -7.58 18.74
C ASN A 243 -15.60 -8.68 19.14
N MET A 244 -15.80 -9.69 18.28
CA MET A 244 -16.70 -10.80 18.58
C MET A 244 -16.26 -11.55 19.84
N MET A 245 -14.95 -11.72 20.04
CA MET A 245 -14.39 -12.35 21.23
C MET A 245 -14.57 -11.49 22.47
N PHE A 246 -14.31 -10.19 22.40
CA PHE A 246 -14.57 -9.26 23.52
C PHE A 246 -16.05 -9.25 23.91
N ILE A 247 -16.97 -9.23 22.95
CA ILE A 247 -18.41 -9.30 23.22
C ILE A 247 -18.75 -10.64 23.90
N GLY A 248 -18.19 -11.75 23.43
CA GLY A 248 -18.37 -13.06 24.04
C GLY A 248 -17.85 -13.14 25.47
N ILE A 249 -16.68 -12.56 25.75
CA ILE A 249 -16.10 -12.47 27.09
C ILE A 249 -16.94 -11.57 28.00
N TYR A 250 -17.34 -10.40 27.52
CA TYR A 250 -18.15 -9.43 28.28
C TYR A 250 -19.54 -9.98 28.65
N MET A 251 -20.14 -10.77 27.76
CA MET A 251 -21.41 -11.45 28.01
C MET A 251 -21.26 -12.76 28.81
N ASP A 252 -20.07 -13.06 29.32
CA ASP A 252 -19.75 -14.29 30.06
C ASP A 252 -20.08 -15.59 29.28
N LEU A 253 -20.04 -15.50 27.94
CA LEU A 253 -20.28 -16.64 27.03
C LEU A 253 -19.00 -17.44 26.79
N ILE A 254 -17.84 -16.80 26.95
CA ILE A 254 -16.52 -17.35 26.61
C ILE A 254 -15.53 -16.92 27.69
N ASP A 255 -14.81 -17.87 28.26
CA ASP A 255 -13.69 -17.57 29.17
C ASP A 255 -12.57 -16.79 28.46
N ALA A 256 -11.92 -15.87 29.16
CA ALA A 256 -10.95 -14.95 28.55
C ALA A 256 -9.73 -15.66 27.95
N ASP A 257 -9.19 -16.66 28.65
CA ASP A 257 -8.02 -17.43 28.17
C ASP A 257 -8.39 -18.26 26.95
N PHE A 258 -9.58 -18.88 26.99
CA PHE A 258 -10.11 -19.65 25.87
C PHE A 258 -10.43 -18.76 24.65
N GLY A 259 -11.00 -17.57 24.88
CA GLY A 259 -11.29 -16.58 23.84
C GLY A 259 -10.01 -16.10 23.15
N ALA A 260 -8.97 -15.77 23.91
CA ALA A 260 -7.68 -15.37 23.36
C ALA A 260 -7.01 -16.50 22.54
N PHE A 261 -7.05 -17.73 23.05
CA PHE A 261 -6.51 -18.90 22.36
C PHE A 261 -7.23 -19.16 21.02
N THR A 262 -8.56 -19.21 21.05
CA THR A 262 -9.38 -19.45 19.84
C THR A 262 -9.24 -18.34 18.81
N ALA A 263 -9.23 -17.07 19.23
CA ALA A 263 -8.97 -15.93 18.35
C ALA A 263 -7.62 -16.07 17.64
N THR A 264 -6.58 -16.43 18.38
CA THR A 264 -5.22 -16.58 17.85
C THR A 264 -5.16 -17.68 16.78
N LEU A 265 -5.80 -18.83 17.02
CA LEU A 265 -5.88 -19.91 16.03
C LEU A 265 -6.61 -19.48 14.75
N ILE A 266 -7.75 -18.80 14.89
CA ILE A 266 -8.53 -18.33 13.74
C ILE A 266 -7.73 -17.30 12.94
N LEU A 267 -7.01 -16.38 13.59
CA LEU A 267 -6.15 -15.40 12.92
C LEU A 267 -5.02 -16.07 12.14
N ILE A 268 -4.34 -17.06 12.74
CA ILE A 268 -3.27 -17.81 12.06
C ILE A 268 -3.82 -18.51 10.82
N ALA A 269 -4.94 -19.21 10.94
CA ALA A 269 -5.58 -19.91 9.82
C ALA A 269 -6.01 -18.94 8.72
N MET A 270 -6.62 -17.81 9.09
CA MET A 270 -7.05 -16.77 8.17
C MET A 270 -5.85 -16.14 7.42
N TYR A 271 -4.78 -15.79 8.13
CA TYR A 271 -3.58 -15.23 7.50
C TYR A 271 -2.89 -16.23 6.58
N ALA A 272 -2.81 -17.50 6.96
CA ALA A 272 -2.29 -18.58 6.10
C ALA A 272 -3.13 -18.72 4.83
N TYR A 273 -4.46 -18.71 4.95
CA TYR A 273 -5.36 -18.77 3.80
C TYR A 273 -5.20 -17.56 2.87
N ILE A 274 -5.22 -16.34 3.41
CA ILE A 274 -5.07 -15.11 2.64
C ILE A 274 -3.72 -15.10 1.92
N LEU A 275 -2.62 -15.51 2.58
CA LEU A 275 -1.31 -15.60 1.97
C LEU A 275 -1.31 -16.59 0.80
N THR A 276 -1.83 -17.80 1.02
CA THR A 276 -1.86 -18.88 0.03
C THR A 276 -2.68 -18.49 -1.21
N TYR A 277 -3.88 -17.95 -1.00
CA TYR A 277 -4.76 -17.47 -2.08
C TYR A 277 -4.10 -16.38 -2.94
N ASN A 278 -3.42 -15.42 -2.30
CA ASN A 278 -2.76 -14.34 -3.02
C ASN A 278 -1.51 -14.81 -3.79
N LEU A 279 -0.77 -15.77 -3.25
CA LEU A 279 0.34 -16.43 -3.95
C LEU A 279 -0.17 -17.17 -5.20
N GLU A 280 -1.22 -17.98 -5.07
CA GLU A 280 -1.80 -18.72 -6.20
C GLU A 280 -2.29 -17.79 -7.31
N ARG A 281 -3.01 -16.73 -6.95
CA ARG A 281 -3.51 -15.72 -7.90
C ARG A 281 -2.38 -15.01 -8.64
N LYS A 282 -1.27 -14.73 -7.95
CA LYS A 282 -0.08 -14.13 -8.58
C LYS A 282 0.61 -15.10 -9.53
N ILE A 283 0.79 -16.36 -9.15
CA ILE A 283 1.40 -17.38 -10.00
C ILE A 283 0.60 -17.54 -11.30
N LYS A 284 -0.74 -17.62 -11.22
CA LYS A 284 -1.62 -17.69 -12.40
C LYS A 284 -1.47 -16.45 -13.31
N LYS A 285 -1.52 -15.24 -12.73
CA LYS A 285 -1.39 -13.99 -13.51
C LYS A 285 -0.02 -13.81 -14.18
N THR A 286 1.06 -14.24 -13.54
CA THR A 286 2.41 -14.15 -14.13
C THR A 286 2.54 -15.11 -15.31
N LYS A 287 1.99 -16.33 -15.21
CA LYS A 287 1.96 -17.29 -16.32
C LYS A 287 1.19 -16.72 -17.54
N ASP A 288 0.00 -16.17 -17.32
CA ASP A 288 -0.83 -15.59 -18.40
C ASP A 288 -0.22 -14.31 -19.01
N GLY A 289 0.38 -13.46 -18.19
CA GLY A 289 0.98 -12.19 -18.63
C GLY A 289 2.24 -12.38 -19.47
N SER A 290 3.09 -13.33 -19.10
CA SER A 290 4.23 -13.73 -19.91
C SER A 290 3.76 -14.25 -21.26
N PHE A 291 2.78 -15.16 -21.27
CA PHE A 291 2.21 -15.72 -22.50
C PHE A 291 1.70 -14.62 -23.45
N LYS A 292 0.87 -13.69 -22.97
CA LYS A 292 0.37 -12.56 -23.79
C LYS A 292 1.47 -11.64 -24.32
N LYS A 293 2.52 -11.38 -23.53
CA LYS A 293 3.63 -10.51 -23.94
C LYS A 293 4.47 -11.14 -25.04
N TYR A 294 4.68 -12.45 -24.99
CA TYR A 294 5.35 -13.18 -26.08
C TYR A 294 4.51 -13.12 -27.37
N THR A 295 3.21 -13.44 -27.30
CA THR A 295 2.32 -13.35 -28.48
C THR A 295 2.28 -11.95 -29.08
N PHE A 296 2.22 -10.91 -28.24
CA PHE A 296 2.23 -9.52 -28.71
C PHE A 296 3.57 -9.13 -29.33
N THR A 297 4.70 -9.50 -28.72
CA THR A 297 6.04 -9.15 -29.24
C THR A 297 6.28 -9.83 -30.59
N ILE A 298 5.89 -11.09 -30.72
CA ILE A 298 5.96 -11.85 -31.98
C ILE A 298 5.08 -11.19 -33.05
N ASN A 299 3.82 -10.88 -32.73
CA ASN A 299 2.91 -10.21 -33.66
C ASN A 299 3.44 -8.83 -34.09
N ASN A 300 3.99 -8.03 -33.16
CA ASN A 300 4.52 -6.71 -33.50
C ASN A 300 5.85 -6.76 -34.25
N SER A 301 6.72 -7.75 -33.99
CA SER A 301 7.92 -7.95 -34.82
C SER A 301 7.56 -8.33 -36.26
N VAL A 302 6.45 -9.07 -36.44
CA VAL A 302 5.93 -9.42 -37.77
C VAL A 302 5.27 -8.21 -38.44
N ILE A 303 4.49 -7.40 -37.72
CA ILE A 303 3.91 -6.15 -38.22
C ILE A 303 5.01 -5.14 -38.61
N LYS A 304 6.12 -5.07 -37.87
CA LYS A 304 7.24 -4.19 -38.25
C LYS A 304 7.96 -4.67 -39.52
N ALA A 305 7.79 -5.93 -39.91
CA ALA A 305 8.23 -6.49 -41.18
C ALA A 305 7.17 -6.34 -42.31
N GLU A 306 5.96 -5.80 -42.04
CA GLU A 306 4.88 -5.59 -43.03
C GLU A 306 5.19 -4.55 -44.12
N LYS A 307 6.33 -3.85 -44.09
CA LYS A 307 6.73 -3.13 -45.31
C LYS A 307 7.15 -4.07 -46.45
N GLU A 308 7.35 -5.36 -46.20
CA GLU A 308 7.68 -6.34 -47.25
C GLU A 308 6.97 -7.71 -47.18
N ILE A 309 6.26 -8.07 -46.11
CA ILE A 309 5.74 -9.45 -45.95
C ILE A 309 4.22 -9.46 -45.82
N ARG A 310 3.54 -10.16 -46.73
CA ARG A 310 2.14 -10.59 -46.58
C ARG A 310 2.11 -12.08 -46.21
N TYR A 311 1.21 -12.44 -45.28
CA TYR A 311 0.73 -13.80 -44.91
C TYR A 311 1.31 -14.45 -43.63
N THR A 312 0.61 -15.50 -43.14
CA THR A 312 -0.09 -15.60 -41.84
C THR A 312 0.74 -16.05 -40.61
N ASN A 313 0.35 -15.58 -39.41
CA ASN A 313 0.89 -15.98 -38.11
C ASN A 313 -0.06 -16.98 -37.42
N ASP A 314 -0.21 -18.18 -37.99
CA ASP A 314 -1.16 -19.17 -37.45
C ASP A 314 -0.43 -20.16 -36.52
N LEU A 315 -0.92 -20.29 -35.29
CA LEU A 315 -0.41 -21.23 -34.30
C LEU A 315 -1.26 -22.50 -34.32
N PHE A 316 -0.65 -23.64 -34.66
CA PHE A 316 -1.36 -24.90 -34.76
C PHE A 316 -1.15 -25.73 -33.49
N LYS A 317 -2.25 -26.01 -32.78
CA LYS A 317 -2.29 -26.92 -31.64
C LYS A 317 -2.94 -28.23 -32.07
N PHE A 318 -2.29 -29.34 -31.79
CA PHE A 318 -2.80 -30.66 -32.09
C PHE A 318 -3.01 -31.45 -30.81
N ASN A 319 -4.11 -32.21 -30.74
CA ASN A 319 -4.43 -33.03 -29.58
C ASN A 319 -3.58 -34.31 -29.58
N ASP A 320 -3.16 -34.74 -28.39
CA ASP A 320 -2.13 -35.77 -28.07
C ASP A 320 -2.34 -37.21 -28.62
N ASN A 321 -3.26 -37.46 -29.56
CA ASN A 321 -3.57 -38.81 -30.06
C ASN A 321 -3.31 -39.02 -31.57
N ILE A 322 -2.56 -38.13 -32.23
CA ILE A 322 -2.25 -38.24 -33.66
C ILE A 322 -0.82 -38.78 -33.80
N LYS A 323 -0.61 -39.78 -34.67
CA LYS A 323 0.75 -40.24 -34.98
C LYS A 323 1.55 -39.09 -35.59
N ASN A 324 2.81 -38.96 -35.18
CA ASN A 324 3.69 -37.84 -35.50
C ASN A 324 3.73 -37.44 -36.99
N ASN A 325 3.71 -38.41 -37.92
CA ASN A 325 3.70 -38.13 -39.36
C ASN A 325 2.37 -37.53 -39.85
N ASP A 326 1.24 -37.92 -39.24
CA ASP A 326 -0.09 -37.42 -39.62
C ASP A 326 -0.28 -35.96 -39.22
N LEU A 327 0.38 -35.54 -38.13
CA LEU A 327 0.34 -34.16 -37.64
C LEU A 327 1.04 -33.21 -38.62
N MET A 328 2.23 -33.57 -39.08
CA MET A 328 2.96 -32.78 -40.09
C MET A 328 2.28 -32.80 -41.45
N ASN A 329 1.76 -33.96 -41.88
CA ASN A 329 0.99 -34.06 -43.12
C ASN A 329 -0.27 -33.16 -43.09
N LYS A 330 -0.94 -33.08 -41.93
CA LYS A 330 -2.06 -32.16 -41.71
C LYS A 330 -1.62 -30.71 -41.74
N LEU A 331 -0.52 -30.35 -41.07
CA LEU A 331 0.07 -29.01 -41.10
C LEU A 331 0.36 -28.54 -42.53
N PHE A 332 1.05 -29.37 -43.33
CA PHE A 332 1.40 -29.01 -44.71
C PHE A 332 0.19 -28.95 -45.64
N SER A 333 -0.79 -29.83 -45.43
CA SER A 333 -2.07 -29.80 -46.15
C SER A 333 -2.87 -28.54 -45.85
N GLU A 334 -3.02 -28.14 -44.58
CA GLU A 334 -3.71 -26.90 -44.18
C GLU A 334 -2.98 -25.66 -44.73
N LEU A 335 -1.66 -25.74 -44.83
CA LEU A 335 -0.82 -24.69 -45.37
C LEU A 335 -0.71 -24.69 -46.91
N ASN A 336 -1.39 -25.60 -47.63
CA ASN A 336 -1.27 -25.76 -49.08
C ASN A 336 0.18 -25.85 -49.59
N LEU A 337 1.02 -26.58 -48.86
CA LEU A 337 2.43 -26.84 -49.21
C LEU A 337 2.58 -28.27 -49.76
N GLU A 338 3.49 -28.42 -50.71
CA GLU A 338 3.87 -29.70 -51.32
C GLU A 338 5.32 -30.01 -50.98
N ILE A 339 5.55 -31.19 -50.40
CA ILE A 339 6.83 -31.58 -49.82
C ILE A 339 7.17 -32.99 -50.30
N ASN A 340 8.42 -33.16 -50.70
CA ASN A 340 8.95 -34.46 -51.10
C ASN A 340 9.38 -35.26 -49.85
N PRO A 341 9.38 -36.60 -49.90
CA PRO A 341 9.72 -37.44 -48.74
C PRO A 341 11.07 -37.09 -48.09
N GLU A 342 12.09 -36.81 -48.89
CA GLU A 342 13.44 -36.44 -48.37
C GLU A 342 13.42 -35.11 -47.59
N GLN A 343 12.70 -34.10 -48.10
CA GLN A 343 12.55 -32.81 -47.42
C GLN A 343 11.70 -32.94 -46.15
N PHE A 344 10.74 -33.86 -46.14
CA PHE A 344 9.95 -34.14 -44.95
C PHE A 344 10.82 -34.70 -43.82
N ASP A 345 11.67 -35.68 -44.13
CA ASP A 345 12.55 -36.31 -43.14
C ASP A 345 13.54 -35.31 -42.55
N GLU A 346 14.13 -34.44 -43.37
CA GLU A 346 15.03 -33.36 -42.92
C GLU A 346 14.33 -32.37 -41.97
N ILE A 347 13.13 -31.89 -42.36
CA ILE A 347 12.32 -31.00 -41.52
C ILE A 347 11.99 -31.72 -40.21
N TRP A 348 11.59 -32.98 -40.28
CA TRP A 348 11.17 -33.75 -39.12
C TRP A 348 12.30 -34.00 -38.13
N GLU A 349 13.50 -34.35 -38.59
CA GLU A 349 14.69 -34.51 -37.74
C GLU A 349 15.06 -33.19 -37.06
N THR A 350 15.07 -32.08 -37.81
CA THR A 350 15.38 -30.75 -37.28
C THR A 350 14.39 -30.36 -36.18
N LEU A 351 13.10 -30.55 -36.42
CA LEU A 351 12.05 -30.22 -35.45
C LEU A 351 12.06 -31.17 -34.25
N ASN A 352 12.40 -32.44 -34.44
CA ASN A 352 12.57 -33.42 -33.36
C ASN A 352 13.79 -33.15 -32.49
N LEU A 353 14.81 -32.47 -32.98
CA LEU A 353 15.90 -31.97 -32.14
C LEU A 353 15.46 -30.75 -31.31
N GLY A 354 14.36 -30.10 -31.71
CA GLY A 354 13.87 -28.86 -31.11
C GLY A 354 14.46 -27.62 -31.76
N GLU A 355 15.08 -27.78 -32.93
CA GLU A 355 15.71 -26.71 -33.69
C GLU A 355 14.72 -26.10 -34.69
N THR A 356 14.95 -24.85 -35.05
CA THR A 356 14.10 -24.14 -36.02
C THR A 356 14.51 -24.53 -37.43
N TRP A 357 13.55 -25.04 -38.22
CA TRP A 357 13.79 -25.30 -39.64
C TRP A 357 13.39 -24.09 -40.48
N SER A 358 14.15 -23.76 -41.51
CA SER A 358 13.79 -22.71 -42.49
C SER A 358 14.27 -23.06 -43.89
N GLY A 359 13.38 -23.00 -44.88
CA GLY A 359 13.71 -23.37 -46.26
C GLY A 359 12.58 -23.10 -47.25
N ASN A 360 12.85 -23.33 -48.53
CA ASN A 360 11.88 -23.13 -49.59
C ASN A 360 11.00 -24.37 -49.77
N ILE A 361 9.69 -24.16 -49.74
CA ILE A 361 8.70 -25.21 -49.97
C ILE A 361 7.79 -24.82 -51.13
N SER A 362 7.54 -25.77 -52.02
CA SER A 362 6.62 -25.62 -53.15
C SER A 362 5.18 -25.42 -52.68
N LYS A 363 4.44 -24.50 -53.27
CA LYS A 363 3.00 -24.36 -53.02
C LYS A 363 2.20 -25.33 -53.87
N ARG A 364 1.30 -26.09 -53.25
CA ARG A 364 0.33 -26.96 -53.95
C ARG A 364 -0.63 -26.09 -54.77
N THR A 365 -0.46 -26.05 -56.10
CA THR A 365 -1.20 -25.17 -57.02
C THR A 365 -1.72 -25.97 -58.22
N LEU A 366 -2.95 -25.67 -58.70
CA LEU A 366 -3.59 -26.35 -59.84
C LEU A 366 -3.13 -25.85 -61.22
N LYS A 367 -2.33 -24.78 -61.30
CA LYS A 367 -1.80 -24.19 -62.54
C LYS A 367 -0.29 -24.41 -62.64
N LEU A 368 0.20 -24.60 -63.86
CA LEU A 368 1.57 -24.97 -64.27
C LEU A 368 2.74 -24.11 -63.76
N ASP A 369 2.51 -23.09 -62.93
CA ASP A 369 3.57 -22.29 -62.28
C ASP A 369 3.67 -22.63 -60.79
N ALA A 370 4.55 -23.58 -60.46
CA ALA A 370 4.90 -23.90 -59.08
C ALA A 370 5.70 -22.74 -58.45
N HIS A 371 5.07 -22.00 -57.53
CA HIS A 371 5.73 -20.92 -56.80
C HIS A 371 6.36 -21.46 -55.51
N GLN A 372 7.63 -21.13 -55.27
CA GLN A 372 8.36 -21.44 -54.04
C GLN A 372 8.03 -20.43 -52.93
N VAL A 373 7.85 -20.93 -51.70
CA VAL A 373 7.58 -20.13 -50.50
C VAL A 373 8.62 -20.44 -49.44
N TYR A 374 9.38 -19.44 -49.02
CA TYR A 374 10.30 -19.57 -47.90
C TYR A 374 9.49 -19.73 -46.62
N THR A 375 9.64 -20.86 -45.94
CA THR A 375 8.85 -21.25 -44.78
C THR A 375 9.77 -21.48 -43.59
N THR A 376 9.45 -20.91 -42.45
CA THR A 376 10.14 -21.17 -41.17
C THR A 376 9.19 -21.87 -40.23
N ILE A 377 9.64 -22.98 -39.63
CA ILE A 377 8.86 -23.80 -38.70
C ILE A 377 9.61 -23.89 -37.38
N ILE A 378 8.96 -23.49 -36.30
CA ILE A 378 9.51 -23.50 -34.95
C ILE A 378 8.77 -24.54 -34.12
N PRO A 379 9.46 -25.57 -33.60
CA PRO A 379 8.85 -26.64 -32.80
C PRO A 379 8.67 -26.24 -31.33
N TYR A 380 7.58 -26.68 -30.71
CA TYR A 380 7.40 -26.60 -29.26
C TYR A 380 7.21 -27.98 -28.64
N LYS A 381 8.07 -28.31 -27.68
CA LYS A 381 8.03 -29.57 -26.93
C LYS A 381 7.41 -29.37 -25.55
N ASN A 382 6.61 -30.34 -25.11
CA ASN A 382 6.12 -30.39 -23.75
C ASN A 382 7.24 -30.80 -22.75
N ALA A 383 6.93 -30.78 -21.46
CA ALA A 383 7.88 -31.16 -20.39
C ALA A 383 8.41 -32.61 -20.47
N LYS A 384 7.82 -33.46 -21.33
CA LYS A 384 8.24 -34.83 -21.61
C LYS A 384 9.09 -34.96 -22.88
N GLY A 385 9.40 -33.83 -23.54
CA GLY A 385 10.21 -33.79 -24.76
C GLY A 385 9.45 -34.09 -26.06
N SER A 386 8.13 -34.28 -26.00
CA SER A 386 7.30 -34.55 -27.18
C SER A 386 6.83 -33.26 -27.84
N LEU A 387 6.88 -33.18 -29.17
CA LEU A 387 6.34 -32.08 -29.96
C LEU A 387 4.83 -31.96 -29.75
N THR A 388 4.35 -30.75 -29.47
CA THR A 388 2.93 -30.48 -29.15
C THR A 388 2.34 -29.33 -29.96
N GLU A 389 3.17 -28.35 -30.33
CA GLU A 389 2.73 -27.18 -31.07
C GLU A 389 3.78 -26.79 -32.11
N PHE A 390 3.34 -26.24 -33.24
CA PHE A 390 4.21 -25.70 -34.28
C PHE A 390 3.81 -24.26 -34.58
N PHE A 391 4.83 -23.41 -34.72
CA PHE A 391 4.67 -22.05 -35.22
C PHE A 391 5.27 -21.95 -36.61
N VAL A 392 4.48 -21.51 -37.58
CA VAL A 392 4.90 -21.45 -38.98
C VAL A 392 4.79 -20.04 -39.52
N THR A 393 5.85 -19.57 -40.18
CA THR A 393 5.84 -18.32 -40.94
C THR A 393 6.18 -18.60 -42.40
N LYS A 394 5.63 -17.77 -43.29
CA LYS A 394 5.84 -17.89 -44.74
C LYS A 394 6.24 -16.55 -45.33
N ARG A 395 7.19 -16.57 -46.26
CA ARG A 395 7.63 -15.43 -47.03
C ARG A 395 7.66 -15.80 -48.51
N ARG A 396 7.04 -14.96 -49.35
CA ARG A 396 7.14 -15.10 -50.80
C ARG A 396 8.51 -14.61 -51.25
N ILE A 397 9.20 -15.40 -52.07
CA ILE A 397 10.39 -14.94 -52.78
C ILE A 397 9.88 -14.15 -54.00
N LEU A 398 10.35 -12.91 -54.16
CA LEU A 398 10.01 -12.03 -55.28
C LEU A 398 10.65 -12.52 -56.58
#